data_AF-A0A8J7C0X0-F1
#
_entry.id   AF-A0A8J7C0X0-F1
#
_cell.length_a   1.000
_cell.length_b   1.000
_cell.length_c   1.000
_cell.angle_alpha   90.00
_cell.angle_beta   90.00
_cell.angle_gamma   90.00
#
_symmetry.space_group_name_H-M   'P 1'
#
loop_
_entity.id
_entity.type
_entity.pdbx_description
1 polymer ?
#
loop_
_entity_poly.entity_id
_entity_poly.type
_entity_poly.pdbx_seq_one_letter_code
_entity_poly.pdbx_strand_id
1 'polypeptide(L)'
;MAIPFSYNIRSVAARWTTAVVSILGIAGTVGVFVAMLAMARGFQATLIASGSSSNSIIRRAGASSEMDSGVSLDQTRVIADAGQVARNEASVPLTSPEVVVIGAFQLKKSGTDANVQIRGMTPLVLEVRPSVKVVEGRFFKPGLAELVVGSNAVEI
;
A
#
# COMPACT_ATOMS: atom_id res chain seq x y z
N MET A 1 -50.45 -23.31 -15.95
CA MET A 1 -49.42 -22.48 -16.63
C MET A 1 -48.02 -23.13 -16.49
N ALA A 2 -47.88 -24.44 -16.77
CA ALA A 2 -46.64 -25.21 -16.55
C ALA A 2 -46.08 -25.87 -17.83
N ILE A 3 -46.85 -25.85 -18.92
CA ILE A 3 -46.52 -26.47 -20.21
C ILE A 3 -45.23 -25.89 -20.84
N PRO A 4 -44.95 -24.58 -20.78
CA PRO A 4 -43.71 -24.03 -21.34
C PRO A 4 -42.46 -24.54 -20.62
N PHE A 5 -42.51 -24.74 -19.30
CA PHE A 5 -41.36 -25.14 -18.50
C PHE A 5 -40.99 -26.61 -18.72
N SER A 6 -41.99 -27.49 -18.76
CA SER A 6 -41.77 -28.92 -19.03
C SER A 6 -41.26 -29.17 -20.46
N TYR A 7 -41.72 -28.39 -21.43
CA TYR A 7 -41.21 -28.45 -22.81
C TYR A 7 -39.74 -28.03 -22.90
N ASN A 8 -39.35 -26.94 -22.25
CA ASN A 8 -37.95 -26.47 -22.24
C ASN A 8 -37.00 -27.48 -21.61
N ILE A 9 -37.36 -28.07 -20.47
CA ILE A 9 -36.54 -29.11 -19.80
C ILE A 9 -36.36 -30.33 -20.72
N ARG A 10 -37.45 -30.79 -21.35
CA ARG A 10 -37.39 -31.94 -22.27
C ARG A 10 -36.54 -31.65 -23.51
N SER A 11 -36.58 -30.40 -24.00
CA SER A 11 -35.72 -29.95 -25.11
C SER A 11 -34.25 -29.94 -24.75
N VAL A 12 -33.89 -29.48 -23.54
CA VAL A 12 -32.52 -29.52 -23.01
C VAL A 12 -32.03 -30.97 -22.88
N ALA A 13 -32.87 -31.88 -22.35
CA ALA A 13 -32.53 -33.29 -22.25
C ALA A 13 -32.31 -33.95 -23.62
N ALA A 14 -33.10 -33.55 -24.64
CA ALA A 14 -32.94 -34.04 -26.01
C ALA A 14 -31.65 -33.54 -26.70
N ARG A 15 -31.07 -32.41 -26.26
CA ARG A 15 -29.85 -31.79 -26.84
C ARG A 15 -28.72 -31.66 -25.79
N TRP A 16 -28.59 -32.66 -24.94
CA TRP A 16 -27.74 -32.62 -23.75
C TRP A 16 -26.28 -32.25 -24.04
N THR A 17 -25.69 -32.73 -25.14
CA THR A 17 -24.29 -32.44 -25.50
C THR A 17 -24.05 -30.95 -25.75
N THR A 18 -24.89 -30.31 -26.57
CA THR A 18 -24.77 -28.86 -26.86
C THR A 18 -25.07 -28.03 -25.61
N ALA A 19 -26.08 -28.43 -24.83
CA ALA A 19 -26.45 -27.75 -23.60
C ALA A 19 -25.29 -27.75 -22.58
N VAL A 20 -24.61 -28.89 -22.40
CA VAL A 20 -23.46 -29.01 -21.48
C VAL A 20 -22.30 -28.11 -21.94
N VAL A 21 -21.96 -28.09 -23.23
CA VAL A 21 -20.90 -27.22 -23.76
C VAL A 21 -21.21 -25.74 -23.53
N SER A 22 -22.47 -25.32 -23.76
CA SER A 22 -22.89 -23.93 -23.50
C SER A 22 -22.82 -23.58 -22.02
N ILE A 23 -23.27 -24.47 -21.13
CA ILE A 23 -23.19 -24.26 -19.67
C ILE A 23 -21.73 -24.15 -19.22
N LEU A 24 -20.85 -25.03 -19.68
CA LEU A 24 -19.42 -24.99 -19.35
C LEU A 24 -18.75 -23.72 -19.87
N GLY A 25 -19.10 -23.27 -21.08
CA GLY A 25 -18.58 -22.01 -21.62
C GLY A 25 -18.97 -20.81 -20.75
N ILE A 26 -20.26 -20.69 -20.42
CA ILE A 26 -20.76 -19.61 -19.55
C ILE A 26 -20.14 -19.70 -18.15
N ALA A 27 -20.12 -20.89 -17.54
CA ALA A 27 -19.55 -21.13 -16.23
C ALA A 27 -18.04 -20.80 -16.19
N GLY A 28 -17.30 -21.17 -17.23
CA GLY A 28 -15.88 -20.86 -17.37
C GLY A 28 -15.63 -19.35 -17.43
N THR A 29 -16.35 -18.62 -18.28
CA THR A 29 -16.23 -17.16 -18.37
C THR A 29 -16.56 -16.48 -17.05
N VAL A 30 -17.71 -16.82 -16.43
CA VAL A 30 -18.11 -16.28 -15.13
C VAL A 30 -17.07 -16.62 -14.05
N GLY A 31 -16.54 -17.84 -14.04
CA GLY A 31 -15.52 -18.28 -13.08
C GLY A 31 -14.23 -17.45 -13.16
N VAL A 32 -13.75 -17.17 -14.38
CA VAL A 32 -12.56 -16.31 -14.58
C VAL A 32 -12.82 -14.88 -14.11
N PHE A 33 -13.99 -14.30 -14.43
CA PHE A 33 -14.34 -12.97 -13.93
C PHE A 33 -14.39 -12.92 -12.41
N VAL A 34 -15.05 -13.88 -11.77
CA VAL A 34 -15.13 -13.96 -10.30
C VAL A 34 -13.73 -14.08 -9.69
N ALA A 35 -12.85 -14.92 -10.25
CA ALA A 35 -11.48 -15.08 -9.77
C ALA A 35 -10.67 -13.78 -9.87
N MET A 36 -10.73 -13.08 -11.00
CA MET A 36 -10.02 -11.80 -11.18
C MET A 36 -10.56 -10.71 -10.25
N LEU A 37 -11.87 -10.62 -10.08
CA LEU A 37 -12.50 -9.67 -9.15
C LEU A 37 -12.11 -9.99 -7.70
N ALA A 38 -12.13 -11.26 -7.30
CA ALA A 38 -11.70 -11.69 -5.97
C ALA A 38 -10.24 -11.34 -5.71
N MET A 39 -9.36 -11.57 -6.69
CA MET A 39 -7.94 -11.22 -6.61
C MET A 39 -7.74 -9.70 -6.47
N ALA A 40 -8.40 -8.90 -7.34
CA ALA A 40 -8.32 -7.45 -7.28
C ALA A 40 -8.81 -6.89 -5.94
N ARG A 41 -9.92 -7.42 -5.41
CA ARG A 41 -10.44 -7.05 -4.09
C ARG A 41 -9.51 -7.49 -2.96
N GLY A 42 -8.92 -8.69 -3.07
CA GLY A 42 -7.93 -9.19 -2.11
C GLY A 42 -6.71 -8.27 -2.03
N PHE A 43 -6.12 -7.91 -3.18
CA PHE A 43 -4.99 -6.97 -3.22
C PHE A 43 -5.37 -5.60 -2.67
N GLN A 44 -6.51 -5.05 -3.07
CA GLN A 44 -6.99 -3.77 -2.54
C GLN A 44 -7.17 -3.82 -1.02
N ALA A 45 -7.76 -4.89 -0.49
CA ALA A 45 -7.96 -5.06 0.94
C ALA A 45 -6.63 -5.11 1.70
N THR A 46 -5.63 -5.83 1.18
CA THR A 46 -4.29 -5.89 1.79
C THR A 46 -3.58 -4.53 1.76
N LEU A 47 -3.71 -3.77 0.68
CA LEU A 47 -3.13 -2.43 0.57
C LEU A 47 -3.79 -1.42 1.51
N ILE A 48 -5.11 -1.50 1.70
CA ILE A 48 -5.84 -0.60 2.60
C ILE A 48 -5.62 -0.99 4.06
N ALA A 49 -5.51 -2.28 4.37
CA ALA A 49 -5.38 -2.78 5.74
C ALA A 49 -4.12 -2.27 6.47
N SER A 50 -3.05 -1.93 5.73
CA SER A 50 -1.83 -1.33 6.31
C SER A 50 -1.91 0.20 6.46
N GLY A 51 -2.94 0.84 5.89
CA GLY A 51 -3.19 2.27 6.00
C GLY A 51 -3.89 2.64 7.31
N SER A 52 -3.69 3.89 7.76
CA SER A 52 -4.40 4.48 8.90
C SER A 52 -5.28 5.62 8.40
N SER A 53 -6.54 5.65 8.81
CA SER A 53 -7.47 6.77 8.51
C SER A 53 -7.07 8.08 9.17
N SER A 54 -6.24 8.03 10.21
CA SER A 54 -5.73 9.22 10.91
C SER A 54 -4.48 9.81 10.26
N ASN A 55 -3.89 9.14 9.27
CA ASN A 55 -2.67 9.58 8.60
C ASN A 55 -2.98 10.03 7.17
N SER A 56 -2.45 11.19 6.80
CA SER A 56 -2.56 11.72 5.44
C SER A 56 -1.18 11.98 4.86
N ILE A 57 -1.01 11.64 3.57
CA ILE A 57 0.23 11.91 2.83
C ILE A 57 -0.03 13.10 1.92
N ILE A 58 0.77 14.16 2.07
CA ILE A 58 0.69 15.37 1.26
C ILE A 58 1.87 15.38 0.29
N ARG A 59 1.58 15.59 -0.98
CA ARG A 59 2.56 15.62 -2.07
C ARG A 59 2.35 16.86 -2.92
N ARG A 60 3.40 17.28 -3.61
CA ARG A 60 3.33 18.38 -4.58
C ARG A 60 2.28 18.05 -5.65
N ALA A 61 1.46 19.03 -6.00
CA ALA A 61 0.49 18.89 -7.09
C ALA A 61 1.18 18.39 -8.38
N GLY A 62 0.57 17.39 -9.03
CA GLY A 62 1.09 16.77 -10.26
C GLY A 62 2.21 15.75 -10.05
N ALA A 63 2.68 15.49 -8.83
CA ALA A 63 3.59 14.38 -8.60
C ALA A 63 2.84 13.04 -8.68
N SER A 64 3.43 12.01 -9.30
CA SER A 64 2.89 10.63 -9.34
C SER A 64 3.41 9.75 -8.19
N SER A 65 4.67 9.94 -7.77
CA SER A 65 5.32 9.27 -6.64
C SER A 65 5.80 10.21 -5.51
N GLU A 66 6.10 9.68 -4.33
CA GLU A 66 6.79 10.44 -3.26
C GLU A 66 8.19 10.89 -3.69
N MET A 67 8.85 10.11 -4.55
CA MET A 67 10.20 10.42 -5.05
C MET A 67 10.23 11.67 -5.94
N ASP A 68 9.19 11.89 -6.73
CA ASP A 68 9.09 13.05 -7.62
C ASP A 68 8.37 14.24 -6.96
N SER A 69 8.03 14.12 -5.68
CA SER A 69 7.35 15.17 -4.90
C SER A 69 8.36 16.07 -4.20
N GLY A 70 8.30 17.37 -4.48
CA GLY A 70 9.09 18.39 -3.79
C GLY A 70 8.19 19.34 -3.04
N VAL A 71 8.20 19.27 -1.70
CA VAL A 71 7.52 20.22 -0.82
C VAL A 71 8.60 20.96 -0.03
N SER A 72 8.63 22.28 -0.14
CA SER A 72 9.64 23.11 0.55
C SER A 72 9.38 23.16 2.06
N LEU A 73 10.41 23.47 2.85
CA LEU A 73 10.29 23.59 4.30
C LEU A 73 9.25 24.65 4.72
N ASP A 74 9.15 25.77 4.00
CA ASP A 74 8.17 26.81 4.31
C ASP A 74 6.73 26.35 4.05
N GLN A 75 6.50 25.59 2.98
CA GLN A 75 5.19 24.97 2.72
C GLN A 75 4.84 23.93 3.80
N THR A 76 5.81 23.13 4.25
CA THR A 76 5.61 22.19 5.35
C THR A 76 5.18 22.89 6.63
N ARG A 77 5.77 24.05 6.96
CA ARG A 77 5.36 24.86 8.13
C ARG A 77 3.91 25.30 8.03
N VAL A 78 3.51 25.85 6.88
CA VAL A 78 2.12 26.26 6.63
C VAL A 78 1.16 25.07 6.76
N ILE A 79 1.54 23.89 6.25
CA ILE A 79 0.76 22.66 6.37
C ILE A 79 0.62 22.26 7.84
N ALA A 80 1.71 22.29 8.62
CA ALA A 80 1.72 21.91 10.03
C ALA A 80 0.85 22.84 10.90
N ASP A 81 0.67 24.09 10.50
CA ASP A 81 -0.18 25.07 11.18
C ASP A 81 -1.67 24.90 10.90
N ALA A 82 -2.05 24.07 9.93
CA ALA A 82 -3.45 23.82 9.62
C ALA A 82 -4.20 23.18 10.80
N GLY A 83 -5.42 23.67 11.09
CA GLY A 83 -6.19 23.25 12.26
C GLY A 83 -6.65 21.79 12.24
N GLN A 84 -6.58 21.11 11.09
CA GLN A 84 -6.90 19.70 10.93
C GLN A 84 -5.73 18.77 11.33
N VAL A 85 -4.51 19.30 11.48
CA VAL A 85 -3.34 18.52 11.89
C VAL A 85 -3.44 18.22 13.39
N ALA A 86 -3.43 16.94 13.73
CA ALA A 86 -3.42 16.49 15.12
C ALA A 86 -2.18 17.03 15.85
N ARG A 87 -2.33 17.33 17.14
CA ARG A 87 -1.23 17.80 18.00
C ARG A 87 -1.05 16.82 19.16
N ASN A 88 0.18 16.66 19.63
CA ASN A 88 0.46 15.87 20.82
C ASN A 88 0.17 16.66 22.10
N GLU A 89 0.42 16.05 23.27
CA GLU A 89 0.17 16.65 24.59
C GLU A 89 0.95 17.97 24.80
N ALA A 90 2.11 18.12 24.17
CA ALA A 90 2.92 19.34 24.18
C ALA A 90 2.47 20.39 23.14
N SER A 91 1.30 20.21 22.52
CA SER A 91 0.75 21.07 21.45
C SER A 91 1.61 21.14 20.17
N VAL A 92 2.50 20.18 19.96
CA VAL A 92 3.33 20.08 18.74
C VAL A 92 2.52 19.41 17.63
N PRO A 93 2.46 19.98 16.40
CA PRO A 93 1.74 19.38 15.29
C PRO A 93 2.41 18.09 14.82
N LEU A 94 1.63 17.02 14.72
CA LEU A 94 2.04 15.69 14.25
C LEU A 94 2.25 15.71 12.73
N THR A 95 3.38 16.28 12.31
CA THR A 95 3.79 16.36 10.90
C THR A 95 5.21 15.81 10.75
N SER A 96 5.41 14.96 9.74
CA SER A 96 6.72 14.40 9.40
C SER A 96 7.08 14.82 7.98
N PRO A 97 7.91 15.86 7.78
CA PRO A 97 8.48 16.14 6.47
C PRO A 97 9.46 15.03 6.11
N GLU A 98 9.12 14.28 5.07
CA GLU A 98 9.87 13.11 4.64
C GLU A 98 10.49 13.34 3.26
N VAL A 99 11.76 12.95 3.10
CA VAL A 99 12.48 12.99 1.83
C VAL A 99 12.86 11.58 1.45
N VAL A 100 12.46 11.15 0.25
CA VAL A 100 12.71 9.80 -0.25
C VAL A 100 13.77 9.86 -1.35
N VAL A 101 14.88 9.16 -1.16
CA VAL A 101 15.95 9.04 -2.15
C VAL A 101 16.35 7.57 -2.33
N ILE A 102 17.02 7.27 -3.43
CA ILE A 102 17.64 5.96 -3.64
C ILE A 102 19.14 6.12 -3.44
N GLY A 103 19.71 5.31 -2.54
CA GLY A 103 21.15 5.19 -2.35
C GLY A 103 21.65 3.84 -2.83
N ALA A 104 22.86 3.81 -3.38
CA ALA A 104 23.57 2.56 -3.67
C ALA A 104 24.30 2.08 -2.42
N PHE A 105 24.05 0.83 -2.02
CA PHE A 105 24.72 0.15 -0.92
C PHE A 105 25.21 -1.20 -1.39
N GLN A 106 26.28 -1.70 -0.77
CA GLN A 106 26.73 -3.08 -0.97
C GLN A 106 25.95 -4.03 -0.07
N LEU A 107 25.41 -5.10 -0.64
CA LEU A 107 24.77 -6.17 0.13
C LEU A 107 25.81 -6.89 0.99
N LYS A 108 25.46 -7.17 2.26
CA LYS A 108 26.40 -7.84 3.19
C LYS A 108 26.73 -9.26 2.74
N LYS A 109 25.74 -9.99 2.20
CA LYS A 109 25.90 -11.40 1.84
C LYS A 109 26.64 -11.64 0.53
N SER A 110 26.37 -10.85 -0.52
CA SER A 110 26.93 -11.06 -1.86
C SER A 110 28.02 -10.05 -2.26
N GLY A 111 28.14 -8.93 -1.55
CA GLY A 111 29.07 -7.84 -1.92
C GLY A 111 28.72 -7.16 -3.24
N THR A 112 27.51 -7.37 -3.75
CA THR A 112 27.01 -6.75 -4.99
C THR A 112 26.20 -5.50 -4.68
N ASP A 113 26.21 -4.55 -5.63
CA ASP A 113 25.50 -3.29 -5.46
C ASP A 113 23.98 -3.53 -5.42
N ALA A 114 23.33 -2.83 -4.50
CA ALA A 114 21.88 -2.77 -4.36
C ALA A 114 21.42 -1.34 -4.19
N ASN A 115 20.32 -1.02 -4.86
CA ASN A 115 19.62 0.25 -4.69
C ASN A 115 18.65 0.12 -3.52
N VAL A 116 18.85 0.91 -2.47
CA VAL A 116 18.02 0.93 -1.27
C VAL A 116 17.30 2.26 -1.17
N GLN A 117 16.01 2.21 -0.86
CA GLN A 117 15.25 3.41 -0.57
C GLN A 117 15.64 3.94 0.81
N ILE A 118 16.17 5.16 0.85
CA ILE A 118 16.49 5.90 2.07
C ILE A 118 15.40 6.95 2.27
N ARG A 119 14.91 7.06 3.52
CA ARG A 119 13.94 8.09 3.89
C ARG A 119 14.52 8.98 4.99
N GLY A 120 14.73 10.25 4.68
CA GLY A 120 14.99 11.29 5.66
C GLY A 120 13.69 11.69 6.35
N MET A 121 13.70 11.77 7.67
CA MET A 121 12.51 12.08 8.48
C MET A 121 12.90 12.77 9.79
N THR A 122 11.92 13.36 10.47
CA THR A 122 12.11 13.92 11.82
C THR A 122 11.84 12.87 12.90
N PRO A 123 12.39 12.99 14.13
CA PRO A 123 12.09 12.06 15.24
C PRO A 123 10.60 11.91 15.57
N LEU A 124 9.79 12.95 15.29
CA LEU A 124 8.34 12.94 15.48
C LEU A 124 7.60 11.88 14.63
N VAL A 125 8.28 11.30 13.62
CA VAL A 125 7.73 10.25 12.77
C VAL A 125 7.22 9.04 13.56
N LEU A 126 7.79 8.73 14.73
CA LEU A 126 7.33 7.61 15.56
C LEU A 126 5.96 7.86 16.19
N GLU A 127 5.63 9.13 16.45
CA GLU A 127 4.28 9.53 16.89
C GLU A 127 3.31 9.58 15.71
N VAL A 128 3.78 10.02 14.53
CA VAL A 128 2.96 10.04 13.29
C VAL A 128 2.69 8.62 12.77
N ARG A 129 3.64 7.70 12.92
CA ARG A 129 3.57 6.31 12.40
C ARG A 129 3.69 5.31 13.55
N PRO A 130 2.62 5.12 14.36
CA PRO A 130 2.65 4.27 15.56
C PRO A 130 2.86 2.78 15.26
N SER A 131 2.72 2.36 14.00
CA SER A 131 3.00 1.00 13.54
C SER A 131 4.51 0.68 13.50
N VAL A 132 5.38 1.69 13.45
CA VAL A 132 6.83 1.51 13.45
C VAL A 132 7.33 1.46 14.89
N LYS A 133 8.05 0.38 15.22
CA LYS A 133 8.65 0.20 16.55
C LYS A 133 10.13 -0.10 16.40
N VAL A 134 10.95 0.52 17.26
CA VAL A 134 12.36 0.17 17.40
C VAL A 134 12.44 -1.12 18.20
N VAL A 135 12.91 -2.19 17.57
CA VAL A 135 13.03 -3.52 18.19
C VAL A 135 14.37 -3.70 18.93
N GLU A 136 15.42 -3.04 18.44
CA GLU A 136 16.76 -3.12 18.99
C GLU A 136 17.48 -1.76 18.87
N GLY A 137 18.34 -1.46 19.84
CA GLY A 137 19.11 -0.23 19.86
C GLY A 137 18.24 1.00 20.18
N ARG A 138 18.46 2.09 19.45
CA ARG A 138 17.74 3.36 19.60
C ARG A 138 17.45 3.96 18.24
N PHE A 139 16.50 4.89 18.21
CA PHE A 139 16.27 5.70 17.02
C PHE A 139 17.47 6.61 16.71
N PHE A 140 17.57 7.07 15.46
CA PHE A 140 18.67 7.93 15.03
C PHE A 140 18.62 9.28 15.74
N LYS A 141 19.79 9.86 16.02
CA LYS A 141 19.91 11.23 16.54
C LYS A 141 20.17 12.19 15.38
N PRO A 142 19.33 13.22 15.18
CA PRO A 142 19.57 14.22 14.15
C PRO A 142 20.98 14.83 14.24
N GLY A 143 21.64 14.99 13.10
CA GLY A 143 23.00 15.54 12.99
C GLY A 143 24.12 14.51 13.11
N LEU A 144 23.82 13.24 13.44
CA LEU A 144 24.79 12.15 13.37
C LEU A 144 24.60 11.33 12.09
N ALA A 145 25.66 10.69 11.62
CA ALA A 145 25.63 9.76 10.48
C ALA A 145 25.05 8.39 10.91
N GLU A 146 23.78 8.39 11.31
CA GLU A 146 23.06 7.21 11.80
C GLU A 146 21.91 6.86 10.86
N LEU A 147 21.65 5.57 10.69
CA LEU A 147 20.54 5.03 9.90
C LEU A 147 19.77 4.01 10.74
N VAL A 148 18.45 4.04 10.63
CA VAL A 148 17.58 3.00 11.16
C VAL A 148 17.14 2.13 9.99
N VAL A 149 17.34 0.81 10.10
CA VAL A 149 17.04 -0.16 9.05
C VAL A 149 15.89 -1.07 9.49
N GLY A 150 15.09 -1.53 8.52
CA GLY A 150 14.07 -2.55 8.79
C GLY A 150 14.71 -3.89 9.16
N SER A 151 14.02 -4.69 9.97
CA SER A 151 14.51 -6.01 10.43
C SER A 151 14.96 -6.90 9.28
N ASN A 152 14.22 -6.89 8.16
CA ASN A 152 14.53 -7.71 6.99
C ASN A 152 15.81 -7.29 6.27
N ALA A 153 16.24 -6.02 6.40
CA ALA A 153 17.49 -5.55 5.81
C ALA A 153 18.73 -5.93 6.65
N VAL A 154 18.54 -6.45 7.87
CA VAL A 154 19.65 -6.92 8.72
C VAL A 154 20.17 -8.28 8.25
N GLU A 155 19.29 -9.11 7.66
CA GLU A 155 19.59 -10.50 7.28
C GLU A 155 20.04 -10.69 5.82
N ILE A 156 20.01 -9.63 4.99
CA ILE A 156 20.30 -9.68 3.53
C ILE A 156 21.67 -9.04 3.25
#